data_AF-A0A821MP44-F1
#
_entry.id   AF-A0A821MP44-F1
#
_cell.length_a   1.000
_cell.length_b   1.000
_cell.length_c   1.000
_cell.angle_alpha   90.00
_cell.angle_beta   90.00
_cell.angle_gamma   90.00
#
_symmetry.space_group_name_H-M   'P 1'
#
loop_
_entity.id
_entity.type
_entity.pdbx_description
1 polymer ?
#
loop_
_entity_poly.entity_id
_entity_poly.type
_entity_poly.pdbx_seq_one_letter_code
_entity_poly.pdbx_strand_id
1 'polypeptide(L)'
;EWKPIFNNTSTSKQRLSIVQIAFPNEIFLLDVLHFFHTCDPENIQRRLANRLFDDDHVTILCYGFQADASMLIASYPIFNQVLLSGKTLLDLSFVQTELLNTRRDIFPYPTLPNNIISKEKGLSELVRLCFGKTLNKSERCSNWDRRP
;
A
#
# COMPACT_ATOMS: atom_id res chain seq x y z
N GLU A 1 -18.29 -1.87 18.53
CA GLU A 1 -17.52 -1.25 17.44
C GLU A 1 -16.12 -0.90 17.95
N TRP A 2 -15.08 -1.23 17.19
CA TRP A 2 -13.72 -0.74 17.49
C TRP A 2 -13.65 0.75 17.14
N LYS A 3 -13.05 1.56 18.02
CA LYS A 3 -12.88 2.99 17.79
C LYS A 3 -11.39 3.28 17.52
N PRO A 4 -11.03 3.86 16.36
CA PRO A 4 -9.68 4.33 16.14
C PRO A 4 -9.33 5.39 17.19
N ILE A 5 -8.18 5.20 17.86
CA ILE A 5 -7.68 6.16 18.84
C ILE A 5 -7.03 7.30 18.07
N PHE A 6 -7.75 8.39 17.89
CA PHE A 6 -7.22 9.67 17.37
C PHE A 6 -6.72 10.54 18.53
N ASN A 7 -5.89 10.00 19.42
CA ASN A 7 -5.41 10.75 20.58
C ASN A 7 -4.00 11.27 20.31
N ASN A 8 -3.89 12.59 20.09
CA ASN A 8 -2.63 13.36 20.06
C ASN A 8 -1.88 13.41 21.42
N THR A 9 -2.28 12.61 22.40
CA THR A 9 -1.77 12.67 23.79
C THR A 9 -1.49 11.28 24.39
N SER A 10 -1.43 10.23 23.58
CA SER A 10 -1.10 8.89 24.05
C SER A 10 -0.05 8.27 23.14
N THR A 11 1.08 7.89 23.72
CA THR A 11 2.25 7.22 23.14
C THR A 11 1.96 5.81 22.58
N SER A 12 0.77 5.56 22.02
CA SER A 12 0.54 4.36 21.22
C SER A 12 1.32 4.53 19.93
N LYS A 13 2.57 4.04 19.90
CA LYS A 13 3.37 3.96 18.67
C LYS A 13 2.52 3.31 17.59
N GLN A 14 2.25 4.01 16.49
CA GLN A 14 1.75 3.39 15.28
C GLN A 14 2.68 2.22 14.96
N ARG A 15 2.12 1.03 14.81
CA ARG A 15 2.87 -0.20 14.56
C ARG A 15 2.42 -0.80 13.24
N LEU A 16 3.37 -1.30 12.46
CA LEU A 16 3.07 -2.09 11.27
C LEU A 16 2.49 -3.44 11.68
N SER A 17 1.28 -3.76 11.21
CA SER A 17 0.58 -4.99 11.58
C SER A 17 0.59 -6.04 10.48
N ILE A 18 0.32 -5.62 9.24
CA ILE A 18 0.29 -6.48 8.06
C ILE A 18 1.05 -5.83 6.90
N VAL A 19 1.64 -6.65 6.05
CA VAL A 19 2.13 -6.25 4.72
C VAL A 19 1.45 -7.12 3.68
N GLN A 20 0.92 -6.51 2.63
CA GLN A 20 0.21 -7.23 1.56
C GLN A 20 1.06 -7.22 0.30
N ILE A 21 1.27 -8.39 -0.30
CA ILE A 21 2.02 -8.55 -1.55
C ILE A 21 1.16 -9.37 -2.50
N ALA A 22 0.81 -8.77 -3.64
CA ALA A 22 -0.02 -9.41 -4.65
C ALA A 22 0.82 -9.76 -5.89
N PHE A 23 0.66 -11.00 -6.35
CA PHE A 23 1.08 -11.51 -7.65
C PHE A 23 -0.16 -11.74 -8.52
N PRO A 24 -0.01 -11.98 -9.84
CA PRO A 24 -1.17 -12.15 -10.72
C PRO A 24 -2.20 -13.20 -10.27
N ASN A 25 -1.76 -14.25 -9.56
CA ASN A 25 -2.61 -15.38 -9.17
C ASN A 25 -2.76 -15.55 -7.64
N GLU A 26 -1.97 -14.83 -6.85
CA GLU A 26 -1.84 -15.09 -5.41
C GLU A 26 -1.65 -13.79 -4.63
N ILE A 27 -2.22 -13.74 -3.43
CA ILE A 27 -2.05 -12.60 -2.51
C ILE A 27 -1.50 -13.15 -1.20
N PHE A 28 -0.34 -12.65 -0.80
CA PHE A 28 0.29 -12.95 0.46
C PHE A 28 -0.05 -11.86 1.47
N LEU A 29 -0.59 -12.28 2.62
CA LEU A 29 -0.78 -11.43 3.78
C LEU A 29 0.30 -11.78 4.81
N LEU A 30 1.32 -10.95 4.91
CA LEU A 30 2.41 -11.13 5.86
C LEU A 30 1.98 -10.52 7.20
N ASP A 31 1.75 -11.38 8.19
CA ASP A 31 1.57 -10.95 9.58
C ASP A 31 2.92 -10.53 10.18
N VAL A 32 3.27 -9.25 10.03
CA VAL A 32 4.58 -8.75 10.49
C VAL A 32 4.70 -8.65 12.02
N LEU A 33 3.58 -8.76 12.77
CA LEU A 33 3.64 -8.85 14.23
C LEU A 33 4.35 -10.12 14.71
N HIS A 34 4.35 -11.19 13.90
CA HIS A 34 4.97 -12.48 14.22
C HIS A 34 6.07 -12.88 13.23
N PHE A 35 5.92 -12.55 11.93
CA PHE A 35 6.78 -13.02 10.84
C PHE A 35 8.27 -12.70 11.07
N PHE A 36 8.55 -11.49 11.54
CA PHE A 36 9.91 -11.04 11.82
C PHE A 36 10.43 -11.43 13.21
N HIS A 37 9.75 -12.31 13.94
CA HIS A 37 10.20 -12.83 15.24
C HIS A 37 10.56 -14.32 15.18
N THR A 38 10.90 -14.82 14.00
CA THR A 38 11.34 -16.21 13.74
C THR A 38 12.81 -16.42 14.11
N CYS A 39 13.37 -17.62 13.91
CA CYS A 39 14.73 -17.97 14.35
C CYS A 39 15.87 -17.13 13.72
N ASP A 40 15.61 -16.42 12.61
CA ASP A 40 16.58 -15.52 11.98
C ASP A 40 15.91 -14.25 11.41
N PRO A 41 15.50 -13.30 12.28
CA PRO A 41 14.75 -12.11 11.91
C PRO A 41 15.46 -11.24 10.87
N GLU A 42 16.74 -10.96 11.11
CA GLU A 42 17.49 -10.00 10.32
C GLU A 42 17.76 -10.53 8.91
N ASN A 43 18.09 -11.82 8.79
CA ASN A 43 18.29 -12.45 7.49
C ASN A 43 16.99 -12.48 6.68
N ILE A 44 15.86 -12.83 7.31
CA ILE A 44 14.56 -12.84 6.65
C ILE A 44 14.16 -11.44 6.20
N GLN A 45 14.33 -10.42 7.04
CA GLN A 45 14.08 -9.03 6.67
C GLN A 45 14.97 -8.60 5.50
N ARG A 46 16.27 -8.88 5.56
CA ARG A 46 17.23 -8.52 4.50
C ARG A 46 16.91 -9.19 3.17
N ARG A 47 16.59 -10.49 3.21
CA ARG A 47 16.22 -11.26 2.02
C ARG A 47 14.94 -10.70 1.40
N LEU A 48 13.94 -10.39 2.21
CA LEU A 48 12.69 -9.79 1.73
C LEU A 48 12.94 -8.41 1.11
N ALA A 49 13.71 -7.56 1.81
CA ALA A 49 14.08 -6.23 1.34
C ALA A 49 14.78 -6.28 -0.03
N ASN A 50 15.80 -7.12 -0.17
CA ASN A 50 16.56 -7.23 -1.42
C ASN A 50 15.71 -7.85 -2.55
N ARG A 51 14.94 -8.90 -2.27
CA ARG A 51 14.13 -9.58 -3.30
C ARG A 51 12.98 -8.73 -3.83
N LEU A 52 12.47 -7.80 -3.04
CA LEU A 52 11.39 -6.91 -3.45
C LEU A 52 11.94 -5.62 -4.07
N PHE A 53 12.91 -4.98 -3.42
CA PHE A 53 13.28 -3.60 -3.72
C PHE A 53 14.66 -3.42 -4.36
N ASP A 54 15.47 -4.49 -4.48
CA ASP A 54 16.81 -4.47 -5.07
C ASP A 54 16.98 -5.61 -6.10
N ASP A 55 15.91 -5.88 -6.86
CA ASP A 55 15.90 -6.82 -7.97
C ASP A 55 15.33 -6.13 -9.22
N ASP A 56 16.19 -5.82 -10.19
CA ASP A 56 15.82 -5.08 -11.41
C ASP A 56 14.81 -5.85 -12.30
N HIS A 57 14.55 -7.12 -12.02
CA HIS A 57 13.52 -7.91 -12.71
C HIS A 57 12.15 -7.82 -12.05
N VAL A 58 12.05 -7.19 -10.88
CA VAL A 58 10.80 -6.99 -10.15
C VAL A 58 10.36 -5.53 -10.30
N THR A 59 9.10 -5.33 -10.67
CA THR A 59 8.45 -4.01 -10.60
C THR A 59 7.36 -4.08 -9.54
N ILE A 60 7.45 -3.21 -8.54
CA ILE A 60 6.47 -3.08 -7.48
C ILE A 60 5.49 -1.96 -7.86
N LEU A 61 4.23 -2.35 -8.01
CA LEU A 61 3.13 -1.40 -8.12
C LEU A 61 2.65 -1.03 -6.73
N CYS A 62 2.61 0.26 -6.44
CA CYS A 62 2.14 0.79 -5.17
C CYS A 62 1.23 2.00 -5.37
N TYR A 63 0.62 2.51 -4.30
CA TYR A 63 -0.26 3.68 -4.39
C TYR A 63 -0.08 4.58 -3.16
N GLY A 64 0.54 5.74 -3.34
CA GLY A 64 0.83 6.66 -2.23
C GLY A 64 1.87 6.09 -1.26
N PHE A 65 2.91 5.46 -1.78
CA PHE A 65 3.80 4.55 -1.05
C PHE A 65 4.71 5.25 -0.03
N GLN A 66 4.88 6.57 -0.11
CA GLN A 66 5.75 7.31 0.82
C GLN A 66 5.40 7.09 2.29
N ALA A 67 4.10 7.03 2.62
CA ALA A 67 3.65 6.77 3.99
C ALA A 67 3.99 5.34 4.43
N ASP A 68 3.76 4.36 3.55
CA ASP A 68 4.06 2.95 3.80
C ASP A 68 5.57 2.72 3.98
N ALA A 69 6.39 3.31 3.11
CA ALA A 69 7.85 3.29 3.21
C ALA A 69 8.33 3.86 4.56
N SER A 70 7.77 5.00 4.98
CA SER A 70 8.12 5.63 6.25
C SER A 70 7.79 4.72 7.45
N MET A 71 6.61 4.08 7.43
CA MET A 71 6.19 3.12 8.46
C MET A 71 7.04 1.86 8.46
N LEU A 72 7.40 1.34 7.29
CA LEU A 72 8.23 0.15 7.13
C LEU A 72 9.66 0.40 7.63
N ILE A 73 10.26 1.54 7.28
CA ILE A 73 11.60 1.94 7.75
C ILE A 73 11.62 2.19 9.26
N ALA A 74 10.60 2.86 9.80
CA ALA A 74 10.52 3.10 11.24
C ALA A 74 10.36 1.80 12.05
N SER A 75 9.69 0.80 11.48
CA SER A 75 9.50 -0.52 12.11
C SER A 75 10.70 -1.44 11.90
N TYR A 76 11.32 -1.41 10.71
CA TYR A 76 12.41 -2.29 10.29
C TYR A 76 13.45 -1.48 9.48
N PRO A 77 14.44 -0.86 10.15
CA PRO A 77 15.39 0.07 9.52
C PRO A 77 16.22 -0.52 8.37
N ILE A 78 16.34 -1.85 8.29
CA ILE A 78 17.05 -2.55 7.21
C ILE A 78 16.47 -2.27 5.81
N PHE A 79 15.19 -1.89 5.73
CA PHE A 79 14.57 -1.51 4.46
C PHE A 79 15.01 -0.13 3.94
N ASN A 80 15.63 0.71 4.77
CA ASN A 80 15.98 2.09 4.40
C ASN A 80 16.86 2.16 3.15
N GLN A 81 17.92 1.34 3.10
CA GLN A 81 18.88 1.38 1.99
C GLN A 81 18.23 1.01 0.65
N VAL A 82 17.43 -0.06 0.63
CA VAL A 82 16.81 -0.54 -0.62
C VAL A 82 15.68 0.38 -1.09
N LEU A 83 14.91 0.96 -0.16
CA LEU A 83 13.81 1.86 -0.49
C LEU A 83 14.29 3.22 -1.00
N LEU A 84 15.42 3.72 -0.49
CA LEU A 84 16.05 4.95 -0.99
C LEU A 84 16.54 4.82 -2.45
N SER A 85 16.83 3.61 -2.90
CA SER A 85 17.23 3.37 -4.30
C SER A 85 16.09 3.64 -5.28
N GLY A 86 14.84 3.38 -4.87
CA GLY A 86 13.61 3.63 -5.64
C GLY A 86 13.51 2.91 -7.00
N LYS A 87 14.45 2.03 -7.35
CA LYS A 87 14.62 1.55 -8.73
C LYS A 87 13.45 0.72 -9.26
N THR A 88 12.80 -0.03 -8.37
CA THR A 88 11.76 -1.00 -8.74
C THR A 88 10.34 -0.51 -8.47
N LEU A 89 10.17 0.70 -7.93
CA LEU A 89 8.88 1.20 -7.43
C LEU A 89 8.16 2.07 -8.47
N LEU A 90 6.94 1.69 -8.81
CA LEU A 90 6.02 2.48 -9.62
C LEU A 90 4.80 2.87 -8.79
N ASP A 91 4.77 4.12 -8.33
CA ASP A 91 3.64 4.64 -7.57
C ASP A 91 2.53 5.12 -8.52
N LEU A 92 1.43 4.35 -8.51
CA LEU A 92 0.26 4.57 -9.34
C LEU A 92 -0.49 5.87 -9.00
N SER A 93 -0.25 6.50 -7.85
CA SER A 93 -0.84 7.80 -7.53
C SER A 93 -0.27 8.91 -8.44
N PHE A 94 1.02 8.87 -8.75
CA PHE A 94 1.64 9.78 -9.71
C PHE A 94 1.20 9.46 -11.14
N VAL A 95 1.17 8.18 -11.51
CA VAL A 95 0.69 7.73 -12.83
C VAL A 95 -0.76 8.17 -13.05
N GLN A 96 -1.65 7.97 -12.07
CA GLN A 96 -3.03 8.41 -12.15
C GLN A 96 -3.13 9.92 -12.36
N THR A 97 -2.37 10.71 -11.56
CA THR A 97 -2.38 12.17 -11.65
C THR A 97 -1.97 12.63 -13.05
N GLU A 98 -0.90 12.05 -13.59
CA GLU A 98 -0.41 12.39 -14.92
C GLU A 98 -1.40 12.00 -16.02
N LEU A 99 -1.97 10.79 -15.95
CA LEU A 99 -2.95 10.32 -16.94
C LEU A 99 -4.25 11.14 -16.91
N LEU A 100 -4.71 11.58 -15.73
CA LEU A 100 -5.88 12.43 -15.63
C LEU A 100 -5.67 13.81 -16.28
N ASN A 101 -4.43 14.31 -16.28
CA ASN A 101 -4.07 15.60 -16.88
C ASN A 101 -3.80 15.49 -18.38
N THR A 102 -3.27 14.36 -18.86
CA THR A 102 -2.76 14.23 -20.23
C THR A 102 -3.57 13.30 -21.13
N ARG A 103 -4.08 12.18 -20.61
CA ARG A 103 -4.63 11.06 -21.38
C ARG A 103 -5.80 10.39 -20.66
N ARG A 104 -6.81 11.19 -20.31
CA ARG A 104 -8.00 10.71 -19.59
C ARG A 104 -8.79 9.64 -20.38
N ASP A 105 -8.65 9.63 -21.69
CA ASP A 105 -9.24 8.66 -22.63
C ASP A 105 -8.76 7.22 -22.43
N ILE A 106 -7.61 7.00 -21.78
CA ILE A 106 -7.11 5.66 -21.46
C ILE A 106 -8.00 4.94 -20.44
N PHE A 107 -8.71 5.68 -19.59
CA PHE A 107 -9.60 5.08 -18.61
C PHE A 107 -10.89 4.59 -19.29
N PRO A 108 -11.28 3.31 -19.14
CA PRO A 108 -12.53 2.80 -19.72
C PRO A 108 -13.79 3.44 -19.11
N TYR A 109 -13.69 3.98 -17.89
CA TYR A 109 -14.81 4.59 -17.16
C TYR A 109 -14.48 6.03 -16.69
N PRO A 110 -14.20 6.97 -17.61
CA PRO A 110 -13.66 8.30 -17.29
C PRO A 110 -14.70 9.21 -16.62
N THR A 111 -15.99 8.90 -16.79
CA THR A 111 -17.15 9.60 -16.25
C THR A 111 -18.15 8.61 -15.66
N LEU A 112 -19.04 9.09 -14.78
CA LEU A 112 -20.17 8.32 -14.29
C LEU A 112 -21.37 8.45 -15.25
N PRO A 113 -22.27 7.45 -15.30
CA PRO A 113 -23.56 7.59 -15.97
C PRO A 113 -24.32 8.83 -15.47
N ASN A 114 -25.10 9.46 -16.34
CA ASN A 114 -25.96 10.60 -16.03
C ASN A 114 -25.23 11.86 -15.51
N ASN A 115 -23.95 12.06 -15.87
CA ASN A 115 -23.14 13.22 -15.47
C ASN A 115 -23.02 13.42 -13.95
N ILE A 116 -23.11 12.34 -13.18
CA ILE A 116 -22.92 12.41 -11.73
C ILE A 116 -21.44 12.72 -11.43
N ILE A 117 -21.20 13.67 -10.52
CA ILE A 117 -19.85 13.97 -10.04
C ILE A 117 -19.44 12.87 -9.07
N SER A 118 -18.34 12.17 -9.38
CA SER A 118 -17.76 11.16 -8.49
C SER A 118 -17.25 11.81 -7.20
N LYS A 119 -17.61 11.23 -6.05
CA LYS A 119 -17.05 11.61 -4.73
C LYS A 119 -15.79 10.82 -4.37
N GLU A 120 -15.46 9.78 -5.14
CA GLU A 120 -14.27 8.97 -4.89
C GLU A 120 -12.99 9.76 -5.13
N LYS A 121 -11.98 9.47 -4.30
CA LYS A 121 -10.63 10.02 -4.38
C LYS A 121 -9.60 8.92 -4.13
N GLY A 122 -8.36 9.18 -4.52
CA GLY A 122 -7.25 8.26 -4.27
C GLY A 122 -7.42 6.94 -5.02
N LEU A 123 -6.96 5.83 -4.42
CA LEU A 123 -7.03 4.51 -5.03
C LEU A 123 -8.46 4.11 -5.43
N SER A 124 -9.48 4.52 -4.67
CA SER A 124 -10.87 4.22 -5.00
C SER A 124 -11.34 4.92 -6.27
N GLU A 125 -10.81 6.10 -6.55
CA GLU A 125 -11.06 6.78 -7.83
C GLU A 125 -10.34 6.06 -8.97
N LEU A 126 -9.09 5.63 -8.78
CA LEU A 126 -8.36 4.85 -9.78
C LEU A 126 -9.10 3.55 -10.12
N VAL A 127 -9.54 2.79 -9.12
CA VAL A 127 -10.32 1.56 -9.31
C VAL A 127 -11.62 1.85 -10.05
N ARG A 128 -12.30 2.96 -9.75
CA ARG A 128 -13.51 3.38 -10.48
C ARG A 128 -13.20 3.70 -11.94
N LEU A 129 -12.15 4.46 -12.22
CA LEU A 129 -11.74 4.83 -13.57
C LEU A 129 -11.38 3.61 -14.42
N CYS A 130 -10.72 2.61 -13.82
CA CYS A 130 -10.27 1.41 -14.52
C CYS A 130 -11.36 0.33 -14.65
N PHE A 131 -12.21 0.14 -13.62
CA PHE A 131 -13.10 -1.03 -13.51
C PHE A 131 -14.59 -0.67 -13.34
N GLY A 132 -14.94 0.62 -13.28
CA GLY A 132 -16.33 1.07 -13.16
C GLY A 132 -16.96 0.82 -11.78
N LYS A 133 -16.17 0.39 -10.79
CA LYS A 133 -16.62 0.05 -9.43
C LYS A 133 -15.79 0.79 -8.38
N THR A 134 -16.34 0.99 -7.20
CA THR A 134 -15.62 1.62 -6.08
C THR A 134 -15.08 0.55 -5.11
N LEU A 135 -14.06 0.92 -4.33
CA LEU A 135 -13.56 0.05 -3.26
C LEU A 135 -14.50 0.10 -2.05
N ASN A 136 -14.79 -1.06 -1.48
CA ASN A 136 -15.45 -1.15 -0.18
C ASN A 136 -14.46 -0.73 0.93
N LYS A 137 -14.81 0.32 1.68
CA LYS A 137 -13.97 0.91 2.74
C LYS A 137 -14.41 0.55 4.16
N SER A 138 -15.40 -0.34 4.32
CA SER A 138 -15.95 -0.72 5.63
C SER A 138 -14.87 -1.17 6.63
N GLU A 139 -13.88 -1.92 6.15
CA GLU A 139 -12.80 -2.46 7.01
C GLU A 139 -11.56 -1.57 7.13
N ARG A 140 -11.53 -0.39 6.51
CA ARG A 140 -10.33 0.46 6.49
C ARG A 140 -9.83 0.83 7.89
N CYS A 141 -10.76 1.06 8.81
CA CYS A 141 -10.49 1.42 10.20
C CYS A 141 -10.82 0.26 11.15
N SER A 142 -10.58 -0.99 10.75
CA SER A 142 -10.73 -2.15 11.62
C SER A 142 -9.51 -2.31 12.54
N ASN A 143 -9.64 -3.18 13.55
CA ASN A 143 -8.53 -3.48 14.45
C ASN A 143 -7.54 -4.45 13.77
N TRP A 144 -6.58 -3.89 13.04
CA TRP A 144 -5.58 -4.66 12.31
C TRP A 144 -4.61 -5.45 13.20
N ASP A 145 -4.50 -5.11 14.49
CA ASP A 145 -3.66 -5.83 15.47
C ASP A 145 -4.37 -7.00 16.15
N ARG A 146 -5.70 -7.08 16.03
CA ARG A 146 -6.43 -8.24 16.52
C ARG A 146 -5.98 -9.46 15.72
N ARG A 147 -5.82 -10.60 16.40
CA ARG A 147 -5.56 -11.89 15.77
C ARG A 147 -6.74 -12.85 16.00
N PRO A 148 -7.09 -13.70 15.01
CA PRO A 148 -6.55 -13.71 13.64
C PRO A 148 -6.87 -12.41 12.88
#